data_AF-A0AB35JLC7-F1
#
_entry.id   AF-A0AB35JLC7-F1
#
_cell.length_a   1.000
_cell.length_b   1.000
_cell.length_c   1.000
_cell.angle_alpha   90.00
_cell.angle_beta   90.00
_cell.angle_gamma   90.00
#
_symmetry.space_group_name_H-M   'P 1'
#
loop_
_entity.id
_entity.type
_entity.pdbx_description
1 polymer ?
#
loop_
_entity_poly.entity_id
_entity_poly.type
_entity_poly.pdbx_seq_one_letter_code
_entity_poly.pdbx_strand_id
1 'polypeptide(L)'
;MRALLSYLMWIVTRFVNFATRKRNVGLGVAAVGVGIIAIVGAGSLNFEVRQFFGVIEAFKFSTEGGLGDCVNTLCAYVGLVIIGVGIYMTISDWHHERQERQRKRVAVVELRGLVDTSDHPLLEAVPESLVGQRHSLLLDARQKLSSNPPQVAEVLNEIYLMPRDLRRIRDDNARADVQVVAGGIMQVPLLFFAGVVLEDEGNVLVMEWDRINSRWGELAEADSGDRFTITGLDTVQPGGEVVVAVSASYVASLPDIEKAFPDLPLVHLRHPKAVPNQLWYAGENAALQQQFLQTLGQLEGQKVSMVHLILAAPASVCINFGRRYDPRNMPPLRCYQWQRTEQNPYPWAVEMPTAPEQPGRYLQHSLPELNATK
;
A
#
# COMPACT_ATOMS: atom_id res chain seq x y z
N MET A 1 51.25 0.65 -3.70
CA MET A 1 50.37 1.82 -3.39
C MET A 1 48.91 1.59 -3.75
N ARG A 2 48.55 1.23 -4.99
CA ARG A 2 47.14 0.96 -5.40
C ARG A 2 46.44 -0.16 -4.61
N ALA A 3 47.14 -1.25 -4.28
CA ALA A 3 46.57 -2.37 -3.51
C ALA A 3 46.24 -2.01 -2.06
N LEU A 4 47.02 -1.09 -1.47
CA LEU A 4 46.84 -0.65 -0.08
C LEU A 4 45.65 0.32 0.01
N LEU A 5 45.49 1.18 -1.00
CA LEU A 5 44.34 2.06 -1.17
C LEU A 5 43.04 1.29 -1.42
N SER A 6 43.05 0.23 -2.25
CA SER A 6 41.87 -0.63 -2.44
C SER A 6 41.48 -1.40 -1.19
N TYR A 7 42.46 -1.82 -0.38
CA TYR A 7 42.22 -2.52 0.89
C TYR A 7 41.61 -1.58 1.93
N LEU A 8 42.14 -0.36 2.04
CA LEU A 8 41.60 0.69 2.90
C LEU A 8 40.18 1.09 2.48
N MET A 9 39.93 1.23 1.17
CA MET A 9 38.62 1.58 0.63
C MET A 9 37.61 0.45 0.84
N TRP A 10 38.03 -0.82 0.78
CA TRP A 10 37.21 -2.00 1.11
C TRP A 10 36.85 -2.07 2.59
N ILE A 11 37.81 -1.76 3.48
CA ILE A 11 37.56 -1.65 4.93
C ILE A 11 36.57 -0.50 5.21
N VAL A 12 36.78 0.67 4.61
CA VAL A 12 35.89 1.82 4.77
C VAL A 12 34.50 1.53 4.24
N THR A 13 34.36 0.89 3.06
CA THR A 13 33.03 0.50 2.55
C THR A 13 32.38 -0.59 3.39
N ARG A 14 33.13 -1.52 3.97
CA ARG A 14 32.60 -2.49 4.96
C ARG A 14 32.18 -1.80 6.25
N PHE A 15 32.92 -0.80 6.71
CA PHE A 15 32.61 -0.03 7.91
C PHE A 15 31.38 0.85 7.70
N VAL A 16 31.29 1.51 6.54
CA VAL A 16 30.12 2.27 6.12
C VAL A 16 28.92 1.35 5.95
N ASN A 17 29.06 0.20 5.25
CA ASN A 17 27.98 -0.79 5.11
C ASN A 17 27.59 -1.45 6.43
N PHE A 18 28.49 -1.53 7.41
CA PHE A 18 28.18 -1.98 8.77
C PHE A 18 27.44 -0.89 9.55
N ALA A 19 27.90 0.36 9.45
CA ALA A 19 27.27 1.53 10.08
C ALA A 19 25.90 1.89 9.49
N THR A 20 25.66 1.59 8.20
CA THR A 20 24.41 1.88 7.51
C THR A 20 23.43 0.72 7.50
N ARG A 21 23.81 -0.48 7.98
CA ARG A 21 22.88 -1.61 8.07
C ARG A 21 21.99 -1.44 9.29
N LYS A 22 20.68 -1.30 9.07
CA LYS A 22 19.58 -1.14 10.03
C LYS A 22 19.43 -2.21 11.15
N ARG A 23 20.47 -2.97 11.52
CA ARG A 23 20.46 -3.81 12.72
C ARG A 23 21.47 -3.30 13.74
N ASN A 24 20.92 -2.46 14.63
CA ASN A 24 21.35 -2.16 15.99
C ASN A 24 22.70 -1.45 16.10
N VAL A 25 22.66 -0.13 15.97
CA VAL A 25 23.81 0.77 16.25
C VAL A 25 24.42 0.48 17.62
N GLY A 26 23.61 0.16 18.64
CA GLY A 26 24.08 -0.26 19.96
C GLY A 26 24.95 -1.53 19.97
N LEU A 27 24.63 -2.53 19.14
CA LEU A 27 25.48 -3.72 18.95
C LEU A 27 26.79 -3.38 18.25
N GLY A 28 26.77 -2.42 17.31
CA GLY A 28 27.98 -1.90 16.68
C GLY A 28 28.91 -1.20 17.67
N VAL A 29 28.36 -0.35 18.54
CA VAL A 29 29.11 0.33 19.61
C VAL A 29 29.67 -0.68 20.61
N ALA A 30 28.87 -1.67 21.02
CA ALA A 30 29.34 -2.73 21.91
C ALA A 30 30.48 -3.56 21.27
N ALA A 31 30.39 -3.88 19.97
CA ALA A 31 31.44 -4.59 19.26
C ALA A 31 32.76 -3.80 19.18
N VAL A 32 32.71 -2.47 19.04
CA VAL A 32 33.90 -1.61 19.12
C VAL A 32 34.53 -1.68 20.51
N GLY A 33 33.73 -1.61 21.57
CA GLY A 33 34.21 -1.76 22.94
C GLY A 33 34.86 -3.12 23.21
N VAL A 34 34.27 -4.21 22.70
CA VAL A 34 34.87 -5.57 22.75
C VAL A 34 36.20 -5.60 21.98
N GLY A 35 36.26 -4.95 20.81
CA GLY A 35 37.49 -4.85 20.03
C GLY A 35 38.63 -4.12 20.76
N ILE A 36 38.32 -3.04 21.48
CA ILE A 36 39.30 -2.32 22.30
C ILE A 36 39.82 -3.21 23.42
N ILE A 37 38.94 -3.92 24.14
CA ILE A 37 39.34 -4.85 25.20
C ILE A 37 40.19 -6.00 24.62
N ALA A 38 39.83 -6.52 23.45
CA ALA A 38 40.58 -7.58 22.78
C ALA A 38 41.99 -7.11 22.36
N ILE A 39 42.15 -5.88 21.85
CA ILE A 39 43.45 -5.32 21.47
C ILE A 39 44.33 -5.09 22.71
N VAL A 40 43.76 -4.56 23.79
CA VAL A 40 44.46 -4.36 25.07
C VAL A 40 44.86 -5.69 25.71
N GLY A 41 43.97 -6.68 25.67
CA GLY A 41 44.25 -8.05 26.12
C GLY A 41 45.29 -8.78 25.26
N ALA A 42 45.42 -8.40 23.99
CA ALA A 42 46.41 -8.94 23.04
C ALA A 42 47.77 -8.19 23.08
N GLY A 43 48.04 -7.40 24.12
CA GLY A 43 49.27 -6.62 24.34
C GLY A 43 50.59 -7.40 24.42
N SER A 44 50.63 -8.65 23.95
CA SER A 44 51.83 -9.27 23.37
C SER A 44 51.51 -9.67 21.93
N LEU A 45 51.78 -8.78 20.97
CA LEU A 45 51.57 -9.06 19.55
C LEU A 45 52.52 -10.17 19.06
N ASN A 46 52.01 -11.40 18.96
CA ASN A 46 52.47 -12.35 17.95
C ASN A 46 51.24 -12.77 17.13
N PHE A 47 51.17 -12.23 15.91
CA PHE A 47 50.15 -12.58 14.93
C PHE A 47 50.41 -14.01 14.44
N GLU A 48 49.51 -14.94 14.78
CA GLU A 48 49.32 -16.14 13.99
C GLU A 48 47.83 -16.32 13.69
N VAL A 49 47.45 -16.02 12.45
CA VAL A 49 46.10 -16.18 11.96
C VAL A 49 45.85 -17.67 11.75
N ARG A 50 45.08 -18.28 12.67
CA ARG A 50 44.39 -19.56 12.40
C ARG A 50 42.97 -19.53 12.94
N GLN A 51 42.05 -19.44 11.98
CA GLN A 51 40.63 -19.83 11.96
C GLN A 51 39.68 -19.41 13.10
N PHE A 52 38.61 -18.80 12.60
CA PHE A 52 37.30 -18.51 13.18
C PHE A 52 36.51 -19.79 13.55
N PHE A 53 35.69 -19.70 14.61
CA PHE A 53 34.60 -20.58 15.11
C PHE A 53 34.85 -21.33 16.43
N GLY A 54 34.31 -20.77 17.51
CA GLY A 54 33.79 -21.54 18.64
C GLY A 54 34.67 -21.61 19.88
N VAL A 55 34.04 -21.26 21.01
CA VAL A 55 34.47 -21.49 22.41
C VAL A 55 35.54 -20.52 22.95
N ILE A 56 35.07 -19.62 23.82
CA ILE A 56 35.90 -18.80 24.72
C ILE A 56 36.27 -19.68 25.90
N GLU A 57 37.56 -19.87 26.18
CA GLU A 57 38.01 -20.23 27.52
C GLU A 57 39.16 -19.32 27.99
N ALA A 58 39.02 -18.97 29.26
CA ALA A 58 39.61 -17.85 29.96
C ALA A 58 41.11 -18.01 30.27
N PHE A 59 41.82 -16.88 30.40
CA PHE A 59 43.12 -16.87 31.08
C PHE A 59 43.29 -15.67 32.03
N LYS A 60 43.87 -16.00 33.19
CA LYS A 60 44.16 -15.13 34.34
C LYS A 60 45.38 -14.24 34.08
N PHE A 61 45.37 -13.05 34.66
CA PHE A 61 46.41 -12.02 34.54
C PHE A 61 47.38 -12.00 35.73
N SER A 62 48.66 -11.74 35.45
CA SER A 62 49.63 -11.17 36.38
C SER A 62 50.50 -10.16 35.63
N THR A 63 50.63 -8.94 36.15
CA THR A 63 51.45 -7.87 35.56
C THR A 63 52.52 -7.39 36.55
N GLU A 64 53.77 -7.34 36.09
CA GLU A 64 54.87 -6.61 36.75
C GLU A 64 54.91 -5.18 36.17
N GLY A 65 54.80 -4.18 37.04
CA GLY A 65 54.29 -2.84 36.71
C GLY A 65 55.22 -1.87 35.97
N GLY A 66 54.59 -0.95 35.21
CA GLY A 66 55.17 0.21 34.54
C GLY A 66 54.09 1.11 33.88
N LEU A 67 54.48 2.28 33.32
CA LEU A 67 53.59 3.27 32.68
C LEU A 67 52.64 2.70 31.61
N GLY A 68 53.05 1.64 30.91
CA GLY A 68 52.21 0.94 29.92
C GLY A 68 51.03 0.19 30.54
N ASP A 69 51.15 -0.22 31.81
CA ASP A 69 50.11 -0.96 32.53
C ASP A 69 48.95 -0.04 32.95
N CYS A 70 49.26 1.20 33.33
CA CYS A 70 48.26 2.23 33.58
C CYS A 70 47.45 2.57 32.31
N VAL A 71 48.12 2.62 31.14
CA VAL A 71 47.48 2.90 29.85
C VAL A 71 46.59 1.72 29.42
N ASN A 72 47.07 0.49 29.56
CA ASN A 72 46.28 -0.71 29.26
C ASN A 72 45.05 -0.81 30.17
N THR A 73 45.23 -0.56 31.46
CA THR A 73 44.13 -0.56 32.44
C THR A 73 43.09 0.52 32.10
N LEU A 74 43.52 1.73 31.75
CA LEU A 74 42.62 2.81 31.34
C LEU A 74 41.84 2.44 30.06
N CYS A 75 42.51 1.88 29.05
CA CYS A 75 41.86 1.44 27.81
C CYS A 75 40.86 0.30 28.04
N ALA A 76 41.15 -0.62 28.98
CA ALA A 76 40.21 -1.67 29.37
C ALA A 76 38.94 -1.09 30.02
N TYR A 77 39.08 -0.11 30.93
CA TYR A 77 37.94 0.59 31.51
C TYR A 77 37.12 1.36 30.47
N VAL A 78 37.78 2.05 29.53
CA VAL A 78 37.09 2.74 28.42
C VAL A 78 36.33 1.74 27.55
N GLY A 79 36.93 0.60 27.22
CA GLY A 79 36.27 -0.48 26.49
C GLY A 79 35.02 -1.00 27.21
N LEU A 80 35.09 -1.22 28.52
CA LEU A 80 33.94 -1.66 29.34
C LEU A 80 32.82 -0.62 29.36
N VAL A 81 33.16 0.66 29.46
CA VAL A 81 32.16 1.76 29.40
C VAL A 81 31.49 1.78 28.03
N ILE A 82 32.23 1.65 26.94
CA ILE A 82 31.68 1.61 25.57
C ILE A 82 30.75 0.41 25.39
N ILE A 83 31.10 -0.76 25.92
CA ILE A 83 30.22 -1.94 25.94
C ILE A 83 28.94 -1.64 26.73
N GLY A 84 29.06 -1.06 27.92
CA GLY A 84 27.92 -0.67 28.76
C GLY A 84 26.97 0.29 28.05
N VAL A 85 27.51 1.30 27.36
CA VAL A 85 26.74 2.24 26.54
C VAL A 85 26.06 1.52 25.37
N GLY A 86 26.77 0.65 24.65
CA GLY A 86 26.19 -0.12 23.54
C GLY A 86 25.06 -1.06 23.96
N ILE A 87 25.21 -1.74 25.11
CA ILE A 87 24.15 -2.57 25.71
C ILE A 87 22.97 -1.71 26.14
N TYR A 88 23.22 -0.59 26.82
CA TYR A 88 22.16 0.34 27.24
C TYR A 88 21.37 0.88 26.05
N MET A 89 22.04 1.33 24.99
CA MET A 89 21.37 1.76 23.75
C MET A 89 20.51 0.65 23.16
N THR A 90 21.01 -0.59 23.13
CA THR A 90 20.24 -1.74 22.62
C THR A 90 19.00 -2.03 23.47
N ILE A 91 19.11 -1.92 24.79
CA ILE A 91 17.98 -2.09 25.72
C ILE A 91 16.98 -0.94 25.58
N SER A 92 17.47 0.30 25.45
CA SER A 92 16.65 1.49 25.25
C SER A 92 15.89 1.43 23.93
N ASP A 93 16.56 1.08 22.83
CA ASP A 93 15.96 0.88 21.52
C ASP A 93 14.90 -0.22 21.57
N TRP A 94 15.19 -1.33 22.26
CA TRP A 94 14.21 -2.41 22.46
C TRP A 94 12.99 -1.95 23.27
N HIS A 95 13.18 -1.15 24.31
CA HIS A 95 12.08 -0.58 25.09
C HIS A 95 11.25 0.41 24.26
N HIS A 96 11.90 1.30 23.50
CA HIS A 96 11.21 2.25 22.62
C HIS A 96 10.45 1.53 21.51
N GLU A 97 11.06 0.56 20.81
CA GLU A 97 10.37 -0.25 19.82
C GLU A 97 9.19 -1.01 20.42
N ARG A 98 9.33 -1.54 21.63
CA ARG A 98 8.24 -2.26 22.31
C ARG A 98 7.09 -1.33 22.67
N GLN A 99 7.40 -0.12 23.14
CA GLN A 99 6.39 0.92 23.40
C GLN A 99 5.70 1.35 22.11
N GLU A 100 6.46 1.59 21.03
CA GLU A 100 5.89 1.94 19.73
C GLU A 100 5.00 0.83 19.17
N ARG A 101 5.41 -0.44 19.25
CA ARG A 101 4.60 -1.59 18.81
C ARG A 101 3.34 -1.77 19.64
N GLN A 102 3.36 -1.38 20.92
CA GLN A 102 2.18 -1.42 21.78
C GLN A 102 1.18 -0.30 21.47
N ARG A 103 1.69 0.88 21.10
CA ARG A 103 0.87 2.06 20.78
C ARG A 103 0.32 2.03 19.35
N LYS A 104 1.17 1.70 18.38
CA LYS A 104 0.83 1.74 16.95
C LYS A 104 -0.03 0.54 16.55
N ARG A 105 -1.00 0.78 15.67
CA ARG A 105 -1.90 -0.23 15.11
C ARG A 105 -1.83 -0.21 13.58
N VAL A 106 -1.93 -1.38 12.97
CA VAL A 106 -2.05 -1.54 11.52
C VAL A 106 -3.36 -2.26 11.23
N ALA A 107 -4.35 -1.54 10.73
CA ALA A 107 -5.62 -2.11 10.31
C ALA A 107 -5.53 -2.57 8.86
N VAL A 108 -5.81 -3.84 8.60
CA VAL A 108 -5.67 -4.46 7.27
C VAL A 108 -7.05 -4.78 6.72
N VAL A 109 -7.52 -4.00 5.76
CA VAL A 109 -8.79 -4.17 5.07
C VAL A 109 -8.57 -5.04 3.84
N GLU A 110 -9.13 -6.23 3.85
CA GLU A 110 -9.05 -7.19 2.75
C GLU A 110 -10.45 -7.44 2.17
N LEU A 111 -10.64 -7.12 0.88
CA LEU A 111 -11.93 -7.25 0.19
C LEU A 111 -11.89 -8.47 -0.75
N ARG A 112 -12.70 -9.49 -0.49
CA ARG A 112 -12.80 -10.69 -1.35
C ARG A 112 -14.22 -10.84 -1.89
N GLY A 113 -14.38 -10.89 -3.20
CA GLY A 113 -15.71 -11.05 -3.83
C GLY A 113 -15.71 -11.75 -5.18
N LEU A 114 -14.54 -11.95 -5.79
CA LEU A 114 -14.37 -12.86 -6.91
C LEU A 114 -14.00 -14.26 -6.40
N VAL A 115 -14.42 -15.28 -7.14
CA VAL A 115 -14.06 -16.68 -6.86
C VAL A 115 -12.60 -16.86 -7.29
N ASP A 116 -11.67 -16.55 -6.38
CA ASP A 116 -10.26 -16.91 -6.53
C ASP A 116 -9.83 -17.79 -5.35
N THR A 117 -9.00 -18.79 -5.67
CA THR A 117 -8.50 -19.88 -4.80
C THR A 117 -7.17 -19.53 -4.13
N SER A 118 -6.70 -18.29 -4.27
CA SER A 118 -5.45 -17.83 -3.67
C SER A 118 -5.64 -17.44 -2.20
N ASP A 119 -5.26 -18.33 -1.29
CA ASP A 119 -5.44 -18.18 0.16
C ASP A 119 -4.43 -17.27 0.86
N HIS A 120 -3.53 -16.59 0.13
CA HIS A 120 -2.56 -15.68 0.77
C HIS A 120 -3.27 -14.44 1.32
N PRO A 121 -3.32 -14.27 2.66
CA PRO A 121 -3.98 -13.13 3.27
C PRO A 121 -3.14 -11.86 3.07
N LEU A 122 -3.81 -10.72 2.92
CA LEU A 122 -3.15 -9.41 2.84
C LEU A 122 -2.38 -9.11 4.14
N LEU A 123 -2.88 -9.58 5.28
CA LEU A 123 -2.27 -9.43 6.60
C LEU A 123 -0.81 -9.91 6.65
N GLU A 124 -0.50 -11.00 5.96
CA GLU A 124 0.83 -11.60 5.94
C GLU A 124 1.81 -10.79 5.06
N ALA A 125 1.29 -10.13 4.04
CA ALA A 125 2.08 -9.32 3.12
C ALA A 125 2.33 -7.89 3.59
N VAL A 126 1.75 -7.49 4.73
CA VAL A 126 1.99 -6.17 5.32
C VAL A 126 3.50 -5.98 5.56
N PRO A 127 4.10 -4.89 5.05
CA PRO A 127 5.54 -4.62 5.19
C PRO A 127 5.98 -4.57 6.66
N GLU A 128 7.19 -5.05 6.94
CA GLU A 128 7.80 -4.92 8.28
C GLU A 128 8.12 -3.46 8.64
N SER A 129 8.21 -2.57 7.65
CA SER A 129 8.37 -1.13 7.85
C SER A 129 7.18 -0.51 8.59
N LEU A 130 5.99 -1.11 8.50
CA LEU A 130 4.80 -0.69 9.24
C LEU A 130 4.81 -1.30 10.64
N VAL A 131 5.28 -0.50 11.59
CA VAL A 131 5.39 -0.88 13.02
C VAL A 131 4.03 -0.79 13.70
N GLY A 132 3.57 -1.87 14.33
CA GLY A 132 2.36 -1.88 15.15
C GLY A 132 1.71 -3.25 15.27
N GLN A 133 0.67 -3.36 16.11
CA GLN A 133 -0.16 -4.56 16.16
C GLN A 133 -1.06 -4.62 14.93
N ARG A 134 -0.99 -5.73 14.19
CA ARG A 134 -1.77 -5.93 12.95
C ARG A 134 -3.14 -6.49 13.29
N HIS A 135 -4.19 -5.86 12.79
CA HIS A 135 -5.58 -6.32 12.93
C HIS A 135 -6.18 -6.56 11.55
N SER A 136 -6.73 -7.74 11.33
CA SER A 136 -7.38 -8.09 10.08
C SER A 136 -8.85 -7.66 10.07
N LEU A 137 -9.27 -7.01 9.00
CA LEU A 137 -10.65 -6.72 8.62
C LEU A 137 -10.90 -7.37 7.25
N LEU A 138 -11.20 -8.66 7.27
CA LEU A 138 -11.56 -9.41 6.07
C LEU A 138 -13.06 -9.27 5.81
N LEU A 139 -13.40 -8.72 4.64
CA LEU A 139 -14.75 -8.75 4.09
C LEU A 139 -14.80 -9.79 2.97
N ASP A 140 -15.34 -10.97 3.30
CA ASP A 140 -15.54 -12.06 2.35
C ASP A 140 -16.98 -12.10 1.83
N ALA A 141 -17.19 -11.48 0.68
CA ALA A 141 -18.46 -11.40 -0.01
C ALA A 141 -18.67 -12.53 -1.05
N ARG A 142 -17.75 -13.48 -1.19
CA ARG A 142 -17.79 -14.48 -2.29
C ARG A 142 -19.10 -15.26 -2.32
N GLN A 143 -19.55 -15.76 -1.16
CA GLN A 143 -20.79 -16.52 -1.06
C GLN A 143 -22.00 -15.66 -1.48
N LYS A 144 -22.07 -14.42 -0.96
CA LYS A 144 -23.16 -13.47 -1.24
C LYS A 144 -23.22 -13.06 -2.71
N LEU A 145 -22.06 -12.85 -3.33
CA LEU A 145 -21.96 -12.43 -4.73
C LEU A 145 -22.10 -13.59 -5.72
N SER A 146 -21.83 -14.82 -5.29
CA SER A 146 -22.11 -16.04 -6.06
C SER A 146 -23.57 -16.52 -5.97
N SER A 147 -24.36 -15.96 -5.05
CA SER A 147 -25.78 -16.31 -4.92
C SER A 147 -26.59 -15.84 -6.13
N ASN A 148 -27.73 -16.49 -6.39
CA ASN A 148 -28.63 -16.12 -7.48
C ASN A 148 -30.02 -15.78 -6.92
N PRO A 149 -30.46 -14.51 -6.95
CA PRO A 149 -29.71 -13.32 -7.42
C PRO A 149 -28.58 -12.91 -6.44
N PRO A 150 -27.55 -12.20 -6.91
CA PRO A 150 -26.43 -11.78 -6.06
C PRO A 150 -26.88 -10.75 -5.02
N GLN A 151 -26.46 -10.94 -3.77
CA GLN A 151 -26.82 -10.10 -2.61
C GLN A 151 -25.95 -8.84 -2.52
N VAL A 152 -25.87 -8.07 -3.61
CA VAL A 152 -24.98 -6.89 -3.70
C VAL A 152 -25.31 -5.82 -2.64
N ALA A 153 -26.59 -5.58 -2.36
CA ALA A 153 -27.01 -4.60 -1.37
C ALA A 153 -26.52 -4.93 0.05
N GLU A 154 -26.44 -6.21 0.42
CA GLU A 154 -25.90 -6.61 1.71
C GLU A 154 -24.39 -6.35 1.78
N VAL A 155 -23.68 -6.63 0.70
CA VAL A 155 -22.23 -6.37 0.61
C VAL A 155 -21.93 -4.87 0.69
N LEU A 156 -22.78 -4.02 0.07
CA LEU A 156 -22.68 -2.57 0.21
C LEU A 156 -22.85 -2.12 1.67
N ASN A 157 -23.77 -2.73 2.42
CA ASN A 157 -23.93 -2.43 3.84
C ASN A 157 -22.71 -2.86 4.66
N GLU A 158 -22.11 -4.02 4.37
CA GLU A 158 -20.88 -4.46 5.04
C GLU A 158 -19.70 -3.52 4.75
N ILE A 159 -19.51 -3.12 3.50
CA ILE A 159 -18.49 -2.14 3.13
C ILE A 159 -18.75 -0.82 3.85
N TYR A 160 -19.99 -0.34 3.88
CA TYR A 160 -20.39 0.90 4.55
C TYR A 160 -20.14 0.89 6.07
N LEU A 161 -20.18 -0.28 6.71
CA LEU A 161 -19.91 -0.42 8.14
C LEU A 161 -18.40 -0.44 8.48
N MET A 162 -17.52 -0.64 7.49
CA MET A 162 -16.08 -0.73 7.67
C MET A 162 -15.45 0.44 8.45
N PRO A 163 -15.83 1.73 8.27
CA PRO A 163 -15.28 2.82 9.06
C PRO A 163 -15.59 2.69 10.56
N ARG A 164 -16.72 2.06 10.93
CA ARG A 164 -17.05 1.76 12.32
C ARG A 164 -16.06 0.75 12.91
N ASP A 165 -15.70 -0.27 12.14
CA ASP A 165 -14.73 -1.29 12.59
C ASP A 165 -13.30 -0.75 12.63
N LEU A 166 -12.93 0.13 11.69
CA LEU A 166 -11.69 0.89 11.75
C LEU A 166 -11.63 1.80 12.98
N ARG A 167 -12.74 2.47 13.35
CA ARG A 167 -12.82 3.25 14.59
C ARG A 167 -12.67 2.39 15.85
N ARG A 168 -13.16 1.15 15.84
CA ARG A 168 -12.96 0.19 16.95
C ARG A 168 -11.50 -0.24 17.08
N ILE A 169 -10.82 -0.50 15.95
CA ILE A 169 -9.39 -0.82 15.94
C ILE A 169 -8.54 0.36 16.42
N ARG A 170 -8.96 1.58 16.06
CA ARG A 170 -8.31 2.79 16.55
C ARG A 170 -8.37 2.89 18.08
N ASP A 171 -9.47 2.48 18.69
CA ASP A 171 -9.69 2.59 20.14
C ASP A 171 -9.38 4.03 20.64
N ASP A 172 -8.79 4.19 21.82
CA ASP A 172 -8.29 5.47 22.35
C ASP A 172 -6.96 5.94 21.70
N ASN A 173 -6.41 5.22 20.70
CA ASN A 173 -5.16 5.63 20.07
C ASN A 173 -5.36 6.88 19.21
N ALA A 174 -4.32 7.72 19.15
CA ALA A 174 -4.30 8.88 18.27
C ALA A 174 -4.40 8.42 16.80
N ARG A 175 -5.06 9.23 15.95
CA ARG A 175 -5.15 8.96 14.50
C ARG A 175 -3.76 8.75 13.86
N ALA A 176 -2.73 9.44 14.35
CA ALA A 176 -1.35 9.32 13.87
C ALA A 176 -0.69 7.97 14.19
N ASP A 177 -1.23 7.20 15.13
CA ASP A 177 -0.71 5.89 15.53
C ASP A 177 -1.42 4.73 14.81
N VAL A 178 -2.37 5.01 13.92
CA VAL A 178 -3.09 4.00 13.13
C VAL A 178 -2.77 4.12 11.66
N GLN A 179 -2.18 3.06 11.11
CA GLN A 179 -1.99 2.90 9.66
C GLN A 179 -3.09 1.99 9.12
N VAL A 180 -3.69 2.35 7.99
CA VAL A 180 -4.59 1.45 7.27
C VAL A 180 -3.86 0.87 6.06
N VAL A 181 -4.01 -0.43 5.84
CA VAL A 181 -3.59 -1.12 4.62
C VAL A 181 -4.85 -1.69 3.96
N ALA A 182 -5.05 -1.44 2.67
CA ALA A 182 -6.23 -1.90 1.95
C ALA A 182 -5.84 -2.64 0.66
N GLY A 183 -6.58 -3.69 0.33
CA GLY A 183 -6.40 -4.44 -0.91
C GLY A 183 -7.65 -5.26 -1.21
N GLY A 184 -7.89 -5.59 -2.48
CA GLY A 184 -9.10 -6.31 -2.84
C GLY A 184 -9.05 -7.10 -4.13
N ILE A 185 -9.75 -8.23 -4.13
CA ILE A 185 -10.07 -9.06 -5.30
C ILE A 185 -11.59 -9.19 -5.36
N MET A 186 -12.23 -8.15 -5.89
CA MET A 186 -13.69 -7.96 -5.90
C MET A 186 -14.11 -7.23 -7.19
N GLN A 187 -15.42 -7.22 -7.46
CA GLN A 187 -16.07 -6.50 -8.55
C GLN A 187 -15.75 -5.01 -8.47
N VAL A 188 -15.45 -4.42 -9.62
CA VAL A 188 -14.98 -3.03 -9.76
C VAL A 188 -15.83 -2.00 -9.01
N PRO A 189 -17.17 -1.97 -9.14
CA PRO A 189 -17.96 -0.95 -8.47
C PRO A 189 -17.95 -1.07 -6.94
N LEU A 190 -17.75 -2.28 -6.41
CA LEU A 190 -17.60 -2.49 -4.96
C LEU A 190 -16.23 -2.04 -4.46
N LEU A 191 -15.16 -2.25 -5.24
CA LEU A 191 -13.82 -1.73 -4.93
C LEU A 191 -13.80 -0.20 -4.95
N PHE A 192 -14.45 0.41 -5.95
CA PHE A 192 -14.60 1.86 -6.01
C PHE A 192 -15.39 2.38 -4.79
N PHE A 193 -16.53 1.75 -4.47
CA PHE A 193 -17.32 2.13 -3.29
C PHE A 193 -16.55 1.95 -1.98
N ALA A 194 -15.77 0.88 -1.83
CA ALA A 194 -14.89 0.72 -0.68
C ALA A 194 -13.85 1.85 -0.59
N GLY A 195 -13.35 2.32 -1.71
CA GLY A 195 -12.54 3.53 -1.78
C GLY A 195 -13.27 4.77 -1.25
N VAL A 196 -14.52 4.99 -1.71
CA VAL A 196 -15.35 6.12 -1.23
C VAL A 196 -15.55 6.05 0.28
N VAL A 197 -15.81 4.86 0.83
CA VAL A 197 -16.05 4.66 2.26
C VAL A 197 -14.77 4.78 3.11
N LEU A 198 -13.61 4.38 2.57
CA LEU A 198 -12.32 4.57 3.23
C LEU A 198 -11.92 6.05 3.30
N GLU A 199 -12.46 6.88 2.39
CA GLU A 199 -12.19 8.31 2.25
C GLU A 199 -10.67 8.63 2.11
N ASP A 200 -10.34 9.93 2.14
CA ASP A 200 -8.96 10.40 2.21
C ASP A 200 -8.47 10.60 3.66
N GLU A 201 -9.34 10.42 4.66
CA GLU A 201 -9.07 10.66 6.07
C GLU A 201 -8.18 9.56 6.69
N GLY A 202 -6.89 9.58 6.36
CA GLY A 202 -5.88 8.74 6.98
C GLY A 202 -4.79 8.30 6.03
N ASN A 203 -3.69 7.81 6.60
CA ASN A 203 -2.65 7.16 5.81
C ASN A 203 -3.13 5.76 5.42
N VAL A 204 -3.73 5.62 4.23
CA VAL A 204 -4.14 4.34 3.66
C VAL A 204 -3.12 3.91 2.62
N LEU A 205 -2.41 2.82 2.91
CA LEU A 205 -1.54 2.13 1.96
C LEU A 205 -2.40 1.15 1.16
N VAL A 206 -2.52 1.35 -0.15
CA VAL A 206 -3.22 0.41 -1.02
C VAL A 206 -2.23 -0.56 -1.64
N MET A 207 -2.46 -1.86 -1.45
CA MET A 207 -1.66 -2.94 -2.03
C MET A 207 -2.42 -3.60 -3.17
N GLU A 208 -1.68 -4.11 -4.16
CA GLU A 208 -2.22 -4.78 -5.34
C GLU A 208 -1.91 -6.27 -5.31
N TRP A 209 -2.80 -7.08 -5.87
CA TRP A 209 -2.56 -8.51 -6.04
C TRP A 209 -1.79 -8.77 -7.35
N ASP A 210 -0.55 -9.21 -7.21
CA ASP A 210 0.27 -9.66 -8.32
C ASP A 210 -0.18 -11.04 -8.77
N ARG A 211 -0.93 -11.07 -9.88
CA ARG A 211 -1.46 -12.31 -10.46
C ARG A 211 -0.39 -13.22 -11.02
N ILE A 212 0.79 -12.70 -11.36
CA ILE A 212 1.88 -13.50 -11.93
C ILE A 212 2.63 -14.20 -10.81
N ASN A 213 2.92 -13.47 -9.72
CA ASN A 213 3.68 -13.99 -8.59
C ASN A 213 2.80 -14.50 -7.43
N SER A 214 1.47 -14.46 -7.59
CA SER A 214 0.47 -14.87 -6.60
C SER A 214 0.73 -14.30 -5.20
N ARG A 215 0.98 -12.98 -5.12
CA ARG A 215 1.29 -12.29 -3.87
C ARG A 215 0.74 -10.87 -3.86
N TRP A 216 0.48 -10.35 -2.66
CA TRP A 216 0.24 -8.92 -2.48
C TRP A 216 1.56 -8.15 -2.58
N GLY A 217 1.52 -6.96 -3.18
CA GLY A 217 2.67 -6.08 -3.31
C GLY A 217 2.30 -4.62 -3.09
N GLU A 218 3.26 -3.87 -2.53
CA GLU A 218 3.21 -2.41 -2.54
C GLU A 218 3.45 -1.89 -3.95
N LEU A 219 2.86 -0.74 -4.27
CA LEU A 219 3.23 0.00 -5.47
C LEU A 219 4.63 0.58 -5.29
N ALA A 220 5.50 0.40 -6.27
CA ALA A 220 6.84 0.97 -6.24
C ALA A 220 6.78 2.50 -6.25
N GLU A 221 7.65 3.17 -5.49
CA GLU A 221 7.67 4.64 -5.35
C GLU A 221 8.02 5.42 -6.64
N ALA A 222 8.25 4.74 -7.76
CA ALA A 222 8.54 5.36 -9.04
C ALA A 222 7.29 5.95 -9.72
N ASP A 223 7.52 6.62 -10.85
CA ASP A 223 6.51 7.13 -11.77
C ASP A 223 6.99 6.84 -13.20
N SER A 224 6.15 6.17 -14.00
CA SER A 224 6.46 5.87 -15.40
C SER A 224 6.47 7.12 -16.29
N GLY A 225 5.79 8.19 -15.85
CA GLY A 225 5.49 9.37 -16.66
C GLY A 225 4.31 9.18 -17.62
N ASP A 226 3.76 7.96 -17.76
CA ASP A 226 2.60 7.71 -18.60
C ASP A 226 1.33 8.29 -17.95
N ARG A 227 0.44 8.85 -18.77
CA ARG A 227 -0.78 9.55 -18.35
C ARG A 227 -1.94 9.18 -19.24
N PHE A 228 -3.17 9.39 -18.77
CA PHE A 228 -4.34 9.25 -19.62
C PHE A 228 -4.30 10.27 -20.76
N THR A 229 -4.59 9.79 -21.98
CA THR A 229 -5.13 10.64 -23.04
C THR A 229 -6.63 10.78 -22.80
N ILE A 230 -7.12 12.01 -22.75
CA ILE A 230 -8.53 12.32 -22.43
C ILE A 230 -9.19 12.89 -23.68
N THR A 231 -10.32 12.30 -24.10
CA THR A 231 -11.09 12.73 -25.28
C THR A 231 -12.58 12.84 -24.97
N GLY A 232 -13.31 13.66 -25.71
CA GLY A 232 -14.78 13.75 -25.65
C GLY A 232 -15.35 14.71 -24.62
N LEU A 233 -14.53 15.38 -23.80
CA LEU A 233 -14.97 16.39 -22.84
C LEU A 233 -15.73 17.56 -23.47
N ASP A 234 -15.38 17.90 -24.71
CA ASP A 234 -15.99 18.96 -25.52
C ASP A 234 -17.41 18.61 -26.02
N THR A 235 -17.77 17.33 -26.02
CA THR A 235 -19.08 16.84 -26.48
C THR A 235 -20.15 16.86 -25.38
N VAL A 236 -19.75 17.09 -24.13
CA VAL A 236 -20.65 17.01 -22.99
C VAL A 236 -21.47 18.29 -22.89
N GLN A 237 -22.79 18.12 -22.79
CA GLN A 237 -23.72 19.24 -22.68
C GLN A 237 -23.98 19.59 -21.20
N PRO A 238 -24.11 20.88 -20.86
CA PRO A 238 -24.44 21.28 -19.51
C PRO A 238 -25.77 20.69 -19.01
N GLY A 239 -25.80 20.18 -17.78
CA GLY A 239 -27.00 19.54 -17.20
C GLY A 239 -27.27 18.10 -17.64
N GLY A 240 -26.58 17.60 -18.67
CA GLY A 240 -26.80 16.27 -19.24
C GLY A 240 -26.19 15.13 -18.42
N GLU A 241 -26.48 13.89 -18.82
CA GLU A 241 -25.80 12.68 -18.35
C GLU A 241 -24.60 12.38 -19.28
N VAL A 242 -23.57 11.73 -18.76
CA VAL A 242 -22.33 11.42 -19.51
C VAL A 242 -21.78 10.07 -19.12
N VAL A 243 -21.21 9.35 -20.10
CA VAL A 243 -20.43 8.15 -19.84
C VAL A 243 -18.96 8.52 -19.70
N VAL A 244 -18.34 8.13 -18.60
CA VAL A 244 -16.89 8.24 -18.41
C VAL A 244 -16.29 6.85 -18.45
N ALA A 245 -15.59 6.54 -19.54
CA ALA A 245 -14.84 5.31 -19.68
C ALA A 245 -13.38 5.51 -19.27
N VAL A 246 -12.86 4.62 -18.44
CA VAL A 246 -11.46 4.59 -18.02
C VAL A 246 -10.84 3.28 -18.46
N SER A 247 -9.89 3.37 -19.39
CA SER A 247 -9.09 2.24 -19.88
C SER A 247 -7.71 2.28 -19.24
N ALA A 248 -7.54 1.70 -18.06
CA ALA A 248 -6.29 1.74 -17.30
C ALA A 248 -5.48 0.42 -17.40
N SER A 249 -6.10 -0.73 -17.13
CA SER A 249 -5.48 -2.06 -17.29
C SER A 249 -6.07 -2.89 -18.43
N TYR A 250 -7.22 -2.48 -18.97
CA TYR A 250 -7.81 -3.03 -20.18
C TYR A 250 -8.43 -1.90 -20.98
N VAL A 251 -8.64 -2.13 -22.27
CA VAL A 251 -9.40 -1.19 -23.10
C VAL A 251 -10.88 -1.48 -22.91
N ALA A 252 -11.62 -0.51 -22.36
CA ALA A 252 -13.07 -0.57 -22.29
C ALA A 252 -13.67 -0.71 -23.70
N SER A 253 -14.63 -1.62 -23.86
CA SER A 253 -15.23 -1.97 -25.15
C SER A 253 -16.21 -0.89 -25.60
N LEU A 254 -15.78 0.02 -26.49
CA LEU A 254 -16.66 1.06 -27.02
C LEU A 254 -17.98 0.52 -27.61
N PRO A 255 -18.00 -0.63 -28.32
CA PRO A 255 -19.26 -1.23 -28.78
C PRO A 255 -20.20 -1.66 -27.65
N ASP A 256 -19.66 -2.19 -26.54
CA ASP A 256 -20.48 -2.58 -25.38
C ASP A 256 -21.03 -1.35 -24.66
N ILE A 257 -20.23 -0.28 -24.59
CA ILE A 257 -20.62 1.01 -24.04
C ILE A 257 -21.77 1.60 -24.85
N GLU A 258 -21.60 1.71 -26.17
CA GLU A 258 -22.61 2.25 -27.09
C GLU A 258 -23.92 1.46 -27.01
N LYS A 259 -23.82 0.12 -26.93
CA LYS A 259 -25.00 -0.74 -26.77
C LYS A 259 -25.75 -0.49 -25.46
N ALA A 260 -25.04 -0.22 -24.37
CA ALA A 260 -25.64 -0.04 -23.05
C ALA A 260 -26.11 1.40 -22.79
N PHE A 261 -25.46 2.38 -23.42
CA PHE A 261 -25.68 3.81 -23.22
C PHE A 261 -25.75 4.54 -24.57
N PRO A 262 -26.70 4.19 -25.45
CA PRO A 262 -26.82 4.83 -26.74
C PRO A 262 -27.10 6.33 -26.57
N ASP A 263 -26.58 7.12 -27.49
CA ASP A 263 -26.77 8.58 -27.58
C ASP A 263 -26.22 9.41 -26.40
N LEU A 264 -25.59 8.79 -25.40
CA LEU A 264 -24.90 9.53 -24.34
C LEU A 264 -23.49 9.97 -24.77
N PRO A 265 -23.06 11.21 -24.44
CA PRO A 265 -21.70 11.65 -24.71
C PRO A 265 -20.69 10.78 -23.95
N LEU A 266 -19.59 10.46 -24.61
CA LEU A 266 -18.53 9.61 -24.06
C LEU A 266 -17.25 10.41 -23.82
N VAL A 267 -16.85 10.49 -22.56
CA VAL A 267 -15.51 10.93 -22.16
C VAL A 267 -14.63 9.72 -21.93
N HIS A 268 -13.53 9.60 -22.67
CA HIS A 268 -12.62 8.45 -22.58
C HIS A 268 -11.26 8.85 -22.02
N LEU A 269 -10.90 8.29 -20.86
CA LEU A 269 -9.57 8.36 -20.26
C LEU A 269 -8.82 7.08 -20.62
N ARG A 270 -7.87 7.17 -21.55
CA ARG A 270 -7.15 6.01 -22.06
C ARG A 270 -5.68 6.03 -21.68
N HIS A 271 -5.24 5.00 -20.97
CA HIS A 271 -3.82 4.79 -20.68
C HIS A 271 -3.11 4.32 -21.96
N PRO A 272 -1.90 4.82 -22.27
CA PRO A 272 -1.16 4.40 -23.46
C PRO A 272 -0.83 2.91 -23.46
N LYS A 273 -0.65 2.33 -22.26
CA LYS A 273 -0.39 0.90 -22.02
C LYS A 273 -1.52 0.30 -21.21
N ALA A 274 -2.73 0.27 -21.77
CA ALA A 274 -3.90 -0.32 -21.11
C ALA A 274 -3.86 -1.86 -21.16
N VAL A 275 -2.87 -2.42 -20.46
CA VAL A 275 -2.56 -3.85 -20.38
C VAL A 275 -2.51 -4.27 -18.91
N PRO A 276 -2.96 -5.50 -18.57
CA PRO A 276 -3.00 -5.94 -17.18
C PRO A 276 -1.60 -6.07 -16.58
N ASN A 277 -1.54 -5.93 -15.25
CA ASN A 277 -0.33 -6.08 -14.44
C ASN A 277 0.79 -5.06 -14.72
N GLN A 278 0.46 -3.83 -15.14
CA GLN A 278 1.45 -2.81 -15.53
C GLN A 278 1.45 -1.55 -14.66
N LEU A 279 0.35 -1.24 -13.98
CA LEU A 279 0.21 -0.05 -13.12
C LEU A 279 0.72 -0.32 -11.71
N TRP A 280 2.03 -0.58 -11.59
CA TRP A 280 2.72 -0.91 -10.33
C TRP A 280 3.44 0.28 -9.67
N TYR A 281 3.27 1.48 -10.22
CA TYR A 281 3.96 2.68 -9.75
C TYR A 281 3.03 3.62 -8.97
N ALA A 282 3.43 3.95 -7.75
CA ALA A 282 2.63 4.80 -6.85
C ALA A 282 2.51 6.23 -7.40
N GLY A 283 3.58 6.77 -7.97
CA GLY A 283 3.59 8.12 -8.56
C GLY A 283 2.69 8.23 -9.78
N GLU A 284 2.72 7.21 -10.65
CA GLU A 284 1.80 7.12 -11.79
C GLU A 284 0.35 7.00 -11.33
N ASN A 285 0.06 6.11 -10.37
CA ASN A 285 -1.30 5.94 -9.83
C ASN A 285 -1.84 7.27 -9.25
N ALA A 286 -1.01 8.03 -8.53
CA ALA A 286 -1.38 9.35 -8.00
C ALA A 286 -1.65 10.37 -9.12
N ALA A 287 -0.85 10.38 -10.18
CA ALA A 287 -1.07 11.29 -11.31
C ALA A 287 -2.33 10.93 -12.11
N LEU A 288 -2.62 9.63 -12.28
CA LEU A 288 -3.86 9.16 -12.91
C LEU A 288 -5.09 9.52 -12.06
N GLN A 289 -5.00 9.41 -10.72
CA GLN A 289 -6.04 9.90 -9.81
C GLN A 289 -6.30 11.40 -10.00
N GLN A 290 -5.24 12.20 -10.13
CA GLN A 290 -5.37 13.64 -10.36
C GLN A 290 -6.07 13.94 -11.68
N GLN A 291 -5.74 13.23 -12.77
CA GLN A 291 -6.44 13.41 -14.06
C GLN A 291 -7.91 13.00 -13.96
N PHE A 292 -8.23 11.90 -13.28
CA PHE A 292 -9.61 11.49 -13.04
C PHE A 292 -10.40 12.55 -12.26
N LEU A 293 -9.80 13.08 -11.18
CA LEU A 293 -10.37 14.14 -10.35
C LEU A 293 -10.63 15.43 -11.17
N GLN A 294 -9.66 15.83 -11.99
CA GLN A 294 -9.79 17.00 -12.85
C GLN A 294 -10.90 16.83 -13.88
N THR A 295 -11.03 15.64 -14.48
CA THR A 295 -12.16 15.32 -15.37
C THR A 295 -13.49 15.47 -14.64
N LEU A 296 -13.65 14.85 -13.46
CA LEU A 296 -14.88 14.99 -12.69
C LEU A 296 -15.19 16.45 -12.30
N GLY A 297 -14.16 17.23 -11.95
CA GLY A 297 -14.32 18.66 -11.67
C GLY A 297 -14.75 19.48 -12.90
N GLN A 298 -14.28 19.13 -14.10
CA GLN A 298 -14.76 19.77 -15.34
C GLN A 298 -16.23 19.42 -15.63
N LEU A 299 -16.62 18.15 -15.41
CA LEU A 299 -18.00 17.69 -15.56
C LEU A 299 -18.93 18.36 -14.52
N GLU A 300 -18.47 18.54 -13.27
CA GLU A 300 -19.19 19.33 -12.26
C GLU A 300 -19.36 20.79 -12.68
N GLY A 301 -18.33 21.37 -13.30
CA GLY A 301 -18.39 22.73 -13.86
C GLY A 301 -19.46 22.89 -14.94
N GLN A 302 -19.76 21.81 -15.67
CA GLN A 302 -20.86 21.73 -16.63
C GLN A 302 -22.19 21.32 -15.99
N LYS A 303 -22.23 21.10 -14.67
CA LYS A 303 -23.43 20.68 -13.94
C LYS A 303 -24.03 19.38 -14.48
N VAL A 304 -23.17 18.45 -14.89
CA VAL A 304 -23.58 17.08 -15.29
C VAL A 304 -24.47 16.47 -14.20
N SER A 305 -25.62 15.94 -14.61
CA SER A 305 -26.62 15.39 -13.69
C SER A 305 -26.29 13.96 -13.24
N MET A 306 -25.56 13.21 -14.06
CA MET A 306 -25.08 11.86 -13.75
C MET A 306 -23.84 11.49 -14.56
N VAL A 307 -22.86 10.89 -13.88
CA VAL A 307 -21.73 10.20 -14.51
C VAL A 307 -21.95 8.69 -14.47
N HIS A 308 -22.00 8.07 -15.64
CA HIS A 308 -21.94 6.62 -15.78
C HIS A 308 -20.48 6.19 -15.93
N LEU A 309 -19.87 5.78 -14.82
CA LEU A 309 -18.47 5.38 -14.77
C LEU A 309 -18.30 3.92 -15.20
N ILE A 310 -17.48 3.73 -16.22
CA ILE A 310 -17.03 2.44 -16.73
C ILE A 310 -15.53 2.33 -16.48
N LEU A 311 -15.16 1.51 -15.51
CA LEU A 311 -13.79 1.47 -15.01
C LEU A 311 -13.12 0.13 -15.31
N ALA A 312 -12.19 0.13 -16.27
CA ALA A 312 -11.35 -1.01 -16.62
C ALA A 312 -9.95 -0.82 -16.01
N ALA A 313 -9.83 -1.07 -14.72
CA ALA A 313 -8.65 -0.75 -13.92
C ALA A 313 -8.31 -1.85 -12.89
N PRO A 314 -7.05 -1.91 -12.41
CA PRO A 314 -6.68 -2.83 -11.33
C PRO A 314 -7.24 -2.33 -9.98
N ALA A 315 -7.26 -3.20 -8.97
CA ALA A 315 -7.97 -2.94 -7.72
C ALA A 315 -7.44 -1.70 -6.99
N SER A 316 -6.12 -1.51 -7.02
CA SER A 316 -5.45 -0.34 -6.43
C SER A 316 -5.93 0.98 -7.03
N VAL A 317 -6.11 1.04 -8.36
CA VAL A 317 -6.66 2.22 -9.05
C VAL A 317 -8.13 2.41 -8.71
N CYS A 318 -8.93 1.34 -8.69
CA CYS A 318 -10.35 1.42 -8.33
C CYS A 318 -10.57 1.99 -6.92
N ILE A 319 -9.85 1.44 -5.93
CA ILE A 319 -9.93 1.90 -4.54
C ILE A 319 -9.44 3.36 -4.45
N ASN A 320 -8.29 3.67 -5.04
CA ASN A 320 -7.75 5.02 -4.95
C ASN A 320 -8.60 6.07 -5.67
N PHE A 321 -9.25 5.74 -6.80
CA PHE A 321 -10.16 6.66 -7.48
C PHE A 321 -11.40 6.91 -6.62
N GLY A 322 -11.95 5.86 -6.00
CA GLY A 322 -13.04 5.98 -5.03
C GLY A 322 -12.67 6.88 -3.84
N ARG A 323 -11.47 6.71 -3.27
CA ARG A 323 -10.99 7.54 -2.15
C ARG A 323 -10.87 9.03 -2.48
N ARG A 324 -10.68 9.37 -3.75
CA ARG A 324 -10.58 10.77 -4.21
C ARG A 324 -11.92 11.33 -4.63
N TYR A 325 -12.96 10.51 -4.78
CA TYR A 325 -14.29 10.96 -5.13
C TYR A 325 -14.97 11.57 -3.89
N ASP A 326 -15.26 12.88 -3.96
CA ASP A 326 -16.01 13.59 -2.93
C ASP A 326 -17.42 13.91 -3.47
N PRO A 327 -18.47 13.22 -3.02
CA PRO A 327 -19.83 13.41 -3.52
C PRO A 327 -20.39 14.81 -3.23
N ARG A 328 -19.75 15.61 -2.37
CA ARG A 328 -20.17 17.00 -2.08
C ARG A 328 -19.73 17.98 -3.17
N ASN A 329 -18.69 17.63 -3.92
CA ASN A 329 -17.98 18.54 -4.84
C ASN A 329 -17.83 17.96 -6.25
N MET A 330 -18.50 16.85 -6.54
CA MET A 330 -18.43 16.11 -7.81
C MET A 330 -19.82 15.70 -8.27
N PRO A 331 -20.02 15.48 -9.58
CA PRO A 331 -21.31 15.06 -10.08
C PRO A 331 -21.71 13.70 -9.49
N PRO A 332 -23.01 13.43 -9.33
CA PRO A 332 -23.51 12.11 -8.98
C PRO A 332 -22.91 11.04 -9.89
N LEU A 333 -22.55 9.89 -9.32
CA LEU A 333 -21.79 8.87 -10.04
C LEU A 333 -22.37 7.47 -9.83
N ARG A 334 -22.51 6.72 -10.93
CA ARG A 334 -22.82 5.30 -10.95
C ARG A 334 -21.64 4.53 -11.54
N CYS A 335 -21.05 3.62 -10.76
CA CYS A 335 -20.00 2.74 -11.26
C CYS A 335 -20.62 1.41 -11.71
N TYR A 336 -20.36 1.00 -12.95
CA TYR A 336 -20.98 -0.17 -13.56
C TYR A 336 -20.08 -1.41 -13.48
N GLN A 337 -20.69 -2.58 -13.30
CA GLN A 337 -20.02 -3.87 -13.46
C GLN A 337 -20.12 -4.33 -14.92
N TRP A 338 -18.99 -4.61 -15.56
CA TRP A 338 -18.97 -5.24 -16.88
C TRP A 338 -19.10 -6.77 -16.78
N GLN A 339 -19.92 -7.36 -17.66
CA GLN A 339 -20.09 -8.81 -17.76
C GLN A 339 -20.11 -9.24 -19.24
N ARG A 340 -19.03 -9.92 -19.66
CA ARG A 340 -18.82 -10.29 -21.07
C ARG A 340 -19.90 -11.21 -21.64
N THR A 341 -20.43 -12.11 -20.82
CA THR A 341 -21.32 -13.19 -21.25
C THR A 341 -22.79 -12.81 -21.22
N GLU A 342 -23.12 -11.65 -20.66
CA GLU A 342 -24.49 -11.20 -20.49
C GLU A 342 -25.00 -10.47 -21.73
N GLN A 343 -26.32 -10.54 -21.97
CA GLN A 343 -26.94 -9.80 -23.06
C GLN A 343 -26.79 -8.28 -22.88
N ASN A 344 -26.95 -7.80 -21.64
CA ASN A 344 -26.56 -6.46 -21.24
C ASN A 344 -25.10 -6.49 -20.74
N PRO A 345 -24.14 -5.86 -21.45
CA PRO A 345 -22.74 -5.85 -21.02
C PRO A 345 -22.51 -5.19 -19.66
N TYR A 346 -23.43 -4.31 -19.23
CA TYR A 346 -23.38 -3.61 -17.95
C TYR A 346 -24.69 -3.83 -17.18
N PRO A 347 -24.94 -5.02 -16.61
CA PRO A 347 -26.24 -5.40 -16.08
C PRO A 347 -26.60 -4.77 -14.73
N TRP A 348 -25.62 -4.18 -14.03
CA TRP A 348 -25.86 -3.50 -12.76
C TRP A 348 -24.76 -2.48 -12.43
N ALA A 349 -25.09 -1.59 -11.50
CA ALA A 349 -24.21 -0.54 -11.00
C ALA A 349 -24.34 -0.35 -9.49
N VAL A 350 -23.35 0.34 -8.93
CA VAL A 350 -23.43 0.97 -7.61
C VAL A 350 -23.52 2.48 -7.83
N GLU A 351 -24.61 3.08 -7.37
CA GLU A 351 -24.71 4.53 -7.25
C GLU A 351 -23.99 4.95 -5.97
N MET A 352 -23.01 5.84 -6.12
CA MET A 352 -22.24 6.35 -5.00
C MET A 352 -23.12 7.24 -4.11
N PRO A 353 -22.91 7.22 -2.79
CA PRO A 353 -23.73 7.98 -1.87
C PRO A 353 -23.57 9.48 -2.14
N THR A 354 -24.68 10.23 -2.06
CA THR A 354 -24.68 11.69 -2.16
C THR A 354 -24.43 12.38 -0.82
N ALA A 355 -24.49 11.60 0.28
CA ALA A 355 -24.20 12.05 1.64
C ALA A 355 -23.49 10.94 2.43
N PRO A 356 -22.60 11.27 3.38
CA PRO A 356 -21.83 10.28 4.16
C PRO A 356 -22.68 9.31 4.99
N GLU A 357 -23.94 9.64 5.26
CA GLU A 357 -24.83 8.86 6.13
C GLU A 357 -25.60 7.75 5.39
N GLN A 358 -25.42 7.62 4.07
CA GLN A 358 -26.13 6.64 3.25
C GLN A 358 -25.15 5.61 2.67
N PRO A 359 -25.50 4.31 2.66
CA PRO A 359 -24.75 3.34 1.88
C PRO A 359 -24.91 3.64 0.38
N GLY A 360 -23.97 3.16 -0.43
CA GLY A 360 -24.16 3.12 -1.87
C GLY A 360 -25.40 2.29 -2.24
N ARG A 361 -26.03 2.63 -3.37
CA ARG A 361 -27.27 1.98 -3.81
C ARG A 361 -26.99 1.01 -4.95
N TYR A 362 -27.37 -0.25 -4.78
CA TYR A 362 -27.38 -1.22 -5.86
C TYR A 362 -28.49 -0.88 -6.86
N LEU A 363 -28.14 -0.85 -8.15
CA LEU A 363 -29.07 -0.61 -9.25
C LEU A 363 -28.93 -1.70 -10.30
N GLN A 364 -30.04 -2.35 -10.64
CA GLN A 364 -30.10 -3.12 -11.88
C GLN A 364 -30.13 -2.15 -13.06
N HIS A 365 -29.45 -2.52 -14.12
CA HIS A 365 -29.44 -1.78 -15.37
C HIS A 365 -30.00 -2.66 -16.47
N SER A 366 -31.00 -2.14 -17.17
CA SER A 366 -31.60 -2.77 -18.33
C SER A 366 -31.12 -2.05 -19.58
N LEU A 367 -30.98 -2.78 -20.69
CA LEU A 367 -30.76 -2.11 -21.97
C LEU A 367 -31.96 -1.20 -22.27
N PRO A 368 -31.73 -0.04 -22.89
CA PRO A 368 -32.82 0.77 -23.42
C PRO A 368 -33.71 -0.10 -24.31
N GLU A 369 -35.02 -0.01 -24.14
CA GLU A 369 -35.95 -0.66 -25.07
C GLU A 369 -35.65 -0.11 -26.47
N LEU A 370 -35.11 -0.95 -27.36
CA LEU A 370 -35.05 -0.65 -28.77
C LEU A 370 -36.50 -0.42 -29.20
N ASN A 371 -36.89 0.86 -29.32
CA ASN A 371 -38.15 1.23 -29.92
C ASN A 371 -38.19 0.64 -31.33
N ALA A 372 -38.78 -0.55 -31.45
CA ALA A 372 -39.11 -1.16 -32.72
C ALA A 372 -40.28 -0.37 -33.32
N THR A 373 -40.01 0.84 -33.79
CA THR A 373 -40.84 1.60 -34.72
C THR A 373 -40.15 2.91 -35.09
N LYS A 374 -39.48 2.91 -36.25
CA LYS A 374 -39.70 3.90 -37.31
C LYS A 374 -39.20 3.38 -38.64
#